data_AF-A0A371YIU1-F1
#
_entry.id   AF-A0A371YIU1-F1
#
_cell.length_a   1.000
_cell.length_b   1.000
_cell.length_c   1.000
_cell.angle_alpha   90.00
_cell.angle_beta   90.00
_cell.angle_gamma   90.00
#
_symmetry.space_group_name_H-M   'P 1'
#
loop_
_entity.id
_entity.type
_entity.pdbx_description
1 polymer ?
#
loop_
_entity_poly.entity_id
_entity_poly.type
_entity_poly.pdbx_seq_one_letter_code
_entity_poly.pdbx_strand_id
1 'polypeptide(L)'
;MKKRNKKYNPNKIGNLYQSQANQTHVLEMSFNIDDVNESIDTWREENNLADKELTPKHVVYDVYHGDLIICLKNLLIPLEQEWFFGVDSHYYSVDEDKVLTIPTQFQMPKMSFEHFRFGCDLKVDRGAGIKTRWKGISEELGAILEEAPQGFKRVRSDALLRVETAFNNVSDYLYFKQAKLLRNQGVAA
;
A
#
# COMPACT_ATOMS: atom_id res chain seq x y z
N MET A 1 -31.17 31.26 31.58
CA MET A 1 -29.96 31.12 30.74
C MET A 1 -30.29 31.50 29.29
N LYS A 2 -29.67 32.57 28.74
CA LYS A 2 -29.89 32.94 27.32
C LYS A 2 -29.23 31.89 26.42
N LYS A 3 -30.01 31.21 25.56
CA LYS A 3 -29.50 30.31 24.53
C LYS A 3 -28.53 31.11 23.63
N ARG A 4 -27.27 30.68 23.57
CA ARG A 4 -26.25 31.28 22.70
C ARG A 4 -26.66 30.99 21.25
N ASN A 5 -27.19 31.98 20.53
CA ASN A 5 -27.43 31.88 19.09
C ASN A 5 -26.08 31.76 18.38
N LYS A 6 -25.69 30.54 18.00
CA LYS A 6 -24.56 30.31 17.11
C LYS A 6 -24.91 30.94 15.76
N LYS A 7 -24.25 32.05 15.42
CA LYS A 7 -24.38 32.70 14.10
C LYS A 7 -24.06 31.65 13.02
N TYR A 8 -25.01 31.42 12.12
CA TYR A 8 -24.86 30.48 11.01
C TYR A 8 -23.67 30.90 10.15
N ASN A 9 -22.71 30.00 9.94
CA ASN A 9 -21.58 30.21 9.04
C ASN A 9 -21.83 29.35 7.78
N PRO A 10 -22.12 29.95 6.62
CA PRO A 10 -22.39 29.22 5.38
C PRO A 10 -21.17 28.42 4.91
N ASN A 11 -19.95 28.83 5.26
CA ASN A 11 -18.71 28.17 4.86
C ASN A 11 -18.26 27.09 5.85
N LYS A 12 -19.04 26.82 6.90
CA LYS A 12 -18.64 25.89 7.97
C LYS A 12 -18.31 24.49 7.43
N ILE A 13 -19.10 24.00 6.45
CA ILE A 13 -18.90 22.68 5.85
C ILE A 13 -17.68 22.69 4.93
N GLY A 14 -17.52 23.71 4.11
CA GLY A 14 -16.33 23.87 3.24
C GLY A 14 -15.04 23.91 4.04
N ASN A 15 -15.00 24.72 5.10
CA ASN A 15 -13.84 24.82 5.99
C ASN A 15 -13.56 23.51 6.73
N LEU A 16 -14.60 22.74 7.08
CA LEU A 16 -14.44 21.42 7.68
C LEU A 16 -13.75 20.45 6.71
N TYR A 17 -14.22 20.36 5.46
CA TYR A 17 -13.60 19.47 4.48
C TYR A 17 -12.20 19.92 4.07
N GLN A 18 -11.95 21.23 4.01
CA GLN A 18 -10.61 21.76 3.82
C GLN A 18 -9.67 21.37 4.97
N SER A 19 -10.12 21.51 6.20
CA SER A 19 -9.34 21.07 7.37
C SER A 19 -9.10 19.57 7.35
N GLN A 20 -10.08 18.75 6.96
CA GLN A 20 -9.93 17.30 6.90
C GLN A 20 -9.01 16.85 5.77
N ALA A 21 -9.07 17.47 4.59
CA ALA A 21 -8.19 17.15 3.48
C ALA A 21 -6.71 17.41 3.81
N ASN A 22 -6.44 18.50 4.56
CA ASN A 22 -5.08 18.92 4.94
C ASN A 22 -4.54 18.20 6.18
N GLN A 23 -5.34 17.40 6.89
CA GLN A 23 -4.86 16.58 7.99
C GLN A 23 -4.01 15.43 7.46
N THR A 24 -3.06 14.97 8.27
CA THR A 24 -2.33 13.73 8.01
C THR A 24 -3.26 12.54 8.24
N HIS A 25 -3.35 11.66 7.25
CA HIS A 25 -4.08 10.40 7.30
C HIS A 25 -3.10 9.24 7.22
N VAL A 26 -3.35 8.20 7.99
CA VAL A 26 -2.67 6.91 7.83
C VAL A 26 -3.42 6.11 6.78
N LEU A 27 -2.78 5.86 5.65
CA LEU A 27 -3.35 5.08 4.54
C LEU A 27 -2.57 3.79 4.39
N GLU A 28 -3.29 2.68 4.35
CA GLU A 28 -2.71 1.34 4.34
C GLU A 28 -3.27 0.50 3.20
N MET A 29 -2.44 -0.40 2.69
CA MET A 29 -2.91 -1.54 1.92
C MET A 29 -2.17 -2.82 2.31
N SER A 30 -2.88 -3.93 2.30
CA SER A 30 -2.35 -5.26 2.55
C SER A 30 -2.61 -6.18 1.36
N PHE A 31 -1.70 -7.09 1.09
CA PHE A 31 -1.79 -8.04 0.00
C PHE A 31 -0.92 -9.26 0.28
N ASN A 32 -1.29 -10.40 -0.29
CA ASN A 32 -0.42 -11.56 -0.31
C ASN A 32 0.49 -11.48 -1.54
N ILE A 33 1.80 -11.59 -1.35
CA ILE A 33 2.78 -11.40 -2.42
C ILE A 33 2.65 -12.50 -3.48
N ASP A 34 2.37 -13.73 -3.06
CA ASP A 34 2.26 -14.87 -3.93
C ASP A 34 0.96 -14.77 -4.76
N ASP A 35 -0.16 -14.40 -4.12
CA ASP A 35 -1.46 -14.21 -4.80
C ASP A 35 -1.42 -13.06 -5.81
N VAL A 36 -0.74 -11.94 -5.50
CA VAL A 36 -0.63 -10.80 -6.42
C VAL A 36 0.08 -11.21 -7.71
N ASN A 37 1.18 -11.96 -7.60
CA ASN A 37 1.94 -12.40 -8.76
C ASN A 37 1.11 -13.38 -9.59
N GLU A 38 0.47 -14.37 -8.95
CA GLU A 38 -0.31 -15.38 -9.65
C GLU A 38 -1.58 -14.79 -10.29
N SER A 39 -2.39 -14.05 -9.53
CA SER A 39 -3.70 -13.56 -9.98
C SER A 39 -3.59 -12.48 -11.05
N ILE A 40 -2.71 -11.48 -10.88
CA ILE A 40 -2.60 -10.39 -11.85
C ILE A 40 -1.96 -10.90 -13.13
N ASP A 41 -0.88 -11.69 -13.04
CA ASP A 41 -0.18 -12.14 -14.24
C ASP A 41 -1.00 -13.19 -15.00
N THR A 42 -1.73 -14.09 -14.30
CA THR A 42 -2.68 -15.03 -14.95
C THR A 42 -3.79 -14.28 -15.69
N TRP A 43 -4.43 -13.30 -15.05
CA TRP A 43 -5.49 -12.52 -15.70
C TRP A 43 -4.96 -11.79 -16.95
N ARG A 44 -3.74 -11.26 -16.90
CA ARG A 44 -3.10 -10.60 -18.06
C ARG A 44 -2.81 -11.56 -19.19
N GLU A 45 -2.29 -12.74 -18.89
CA GLU A 45 -2.01 -13.79 -19.88
C GLU A 45 -3.30 -14.23 -20.58
N GLU A 46 -4.37 -14.49 -19.82
CA GLU A 46 -5.68 -14.85 -20.35
C GLU A 46 -6.30 -13.77 -21.25
N ASN A 47 -6.01 -12.49 -20.96
CA ASN A 47 -6.53 -11.34 -21.70
C ASN A 47 -5.55 -10.77 -22.74
N ASN A 48 -4.42 -11.44 -23.01
CA ASN A 48 -3.36 -11.00 -23.93
C ASN A 48 -2.88 -9.55 -23.68
N LEU A 49 -2.83 -9.14 -22.41
CA LEU A 49 -2.41 -7.80 -22.00
C LEU A 49 -0.92 -7.80 -21.62
N ALA A 50 -0.09 -7.37 -22.57
CA ALA A 50 1.36 -7.24 -22.36
C ALA A 50 1.72 -6.04 -21.46
N ASP A 51 0.92 -4.98 -21.48
CA ASP A 51 1.17 -3.76 -20.70
C ASP A 51 0.60 -3.87 -19.28
N LYS A 52 1.51 -3.91 -18.30
CA LYS A 52 1.17 -3.99 -16.87
C LYS A 52 0.39 -2.78 -16.39
N GLU A 53 0.57 -1.60 -17.00
CA GLU A 53 -0.07 -0.37 -16.56
C GLU A 53 -1.51 -0.24 -17.06
N LEU A 54 -1.90 -1.00 -18.08
CA LEU A 54 -3.27 -1.07 -18.59
C LEU A 54 -4.18 -2.04 -17.81
N THR A 55 -3.69 -2.60 -16.70
CA THR A 55 -4.48 -3.56 -15.89
C THR A 55 -5.68 -2.83 -15.26
N PRO A 56 -6.93 -3.29 -15.51
CA PRO A 56 -8.12 -2.66 -14.98
C PRO A 56 -8.12 -2.57 -13.44
N LYS A 57 -8.73 -1.51 -12.90
CA LYS A 57 -8.76 -1.24 -11.45
C LYS A 57 -9.40 -2.37 -10.64
N HIS A 58 -10.44 -3.02 -11.16
CA HIS A 58 -11.12 -4.11 -10.45
C HIS A 58 -10.18 -5.29 -10.20
N VAL A 59 -9.40 -5.71 -11.20
CA VAL A 59 -8.38 -6.77 -11.08
C VAL A 59 -7.35 -6.44 -10.00
N VAL A 60 -6.93 -5.17 -9.92
CA VAL A 60 -5.97 -4.72 -8.90
C VAL A 60 -6.62 -4.67 -7.51
N TYR A 61 -7.87 -4.23 -7.40
CA TYR A 61 -8.57 -4.13 -6.11
C TYR A 61 -8.97 -5.48 -5.52
N ASP A 62 -9.02 -6.54 -6.34
CA ASP A 62 -9.29 -7.90 -5.88
C ASP A 62 -8.13 -8.48 -5.06
N VAL A 63 -6.89 -8.09 -5.37
CA VAL A 63 -5.69 -8.57 -4.67
C VAL A 63 -5.09 -7.60 -3.65
N TYR A 64 -5.30 -6.29 -3.84
CA TYR A 64 -4.84 -5.27 -2.88
C TYR A 64 -6.00 -4.79 -2.01
N HIS A 65 -5.93 -5.04 -0.72
CA HIS A 65 -6.95 -4.63 0.25
C HIS A 65 -6.54 -3.35 0.98
N GLY A 66 -7.51 -2.51 1.38
CA GLY A 66 -7.25 -1.28 2.14
C GLY A 66 -7.43 0.02 1.34
N ASP A 67 -7.19 1.14 2.00
CA ASP A 67 -7.51 2.48 1.50
C ASP A 67 -6.43 3.08 0.59
N LEU A 68 -5.17 2.68 0.80
CA LEU A 68 -4.03 3.26 0.07
C LEU A 68 -4.13 3.00 -1.43
N ILE A 69 -4.58 1.80 -1.85
CA ILE A 69 -4.70 1.46 -3.27
C ILE A 69 -5.69 2.38 -4.02
N ILE A 70 -6.75 2.86 -3.34
CA ILE A 70 -7.69 3.84 -3.90
C ILE A 70 -6.95 5.15 -4.19
N CYS A 71 -6.11 5.58 -3.24
CA CYS A 71 -5.37 6.83 -3.36
C CYS A 71 -4.28 6.75 -4.44
N LEU A 72 -3.58 5.62 -4.54
CA LEU A 72 -2.55 5.40 -5.56
C LEU A 72 -3.13 5.34 -6.97
N LYS A 73 -4.20 4.56 -7.18
CA LYS A 73 -4.81 4.39 -8.52
C LYS A 73 -5.53 5.63 -9.04
N ASN A 74 -5.87 6.59 -8.17
CA ASN A 74 -6.55 7.82 -8.55
C ASN A 74 -5.70 9.08 -8.31
N LEU A 75 -4.42 8.94 -7.93
CA LEU A 75 -3.49 10.04 -7.69
C LEU A 75 -4.02 11.09 -6.68
N LEU A 76 -4.64 10.63 -5.58
CA LEU A 76 -5.35 11.49 -4.62
C LEU A 76 -4.42 12.13 -3.56
N ILE A 77 -3.19 11.64 -3.49
CA ILE A 77 -2.16 12.04 -2.52
C ILE A 77 -0.89 12.47 -3.29
N PRO A 78 0.07 13.14 -2.63
CA PRO A 78 1.33 13.51 -3.28
C PRO A 78 2.05 12.31 -3.91
N LEU A 79 2.75 12.53 -5.02
CA LEU A 79 3.41 11.45 -5.76
C LEU A 79 4.56 10.82 -4.99
N GLU A 80 5.23 11.60 -4.15
CA GLU A 80 6.34 11.13 -3.33
C GLU A 80 5.91 10.99 -1.87
N GLN A 81 6.15 9.81 -1.30
CA GLN A 81 5.78 9.47 0.07
C GLN A 81 6.96 8.81 0.79
N GLU A 82 6.98 8.92 2.12
CA GLU A 82 7.75 8.03 2.96
C GLU A 82 6.97 6.74 3.13
N TRP A 83 7.57 5.61 2.74
CA TRP A 83 6.88 4.32 2.73
C TRP A 83 7.30 3.49 3.92
N PHE A 84 6.33 3.02 4.68
CA PHE A 84 6.52 1.87 5.56
C PHE A 84 6.11 0.61 4.79
N PHE A 85 6.97 -0.39 4.78
CA PHE A 85 6.66 -1.69 4.20
C PHE A 85 7.02 -2.80 5.17
N GLY A 86 6.05 -3.61 5.55
CA GLY A 86 6.21 -4.79 6.39
C GLY A 86 5.79 -6.04 5.64
N VAL A 87 6.51 -7.14 5.86
CA VAL A 87 6.19 -8.47 5.31
C VAL A 87 6.34 -9.51 6.40
N ASP A 88 5.30 -10.31 6.58
CA ASP A 88 5.32 -11.51 7.39
C ASP A 88 5.45 -12.73 6.47
N SER A 89 6.61 -13.37 6.51
CA SER A 89 6.88 -14.59 5.74
C SER A 89 6.58 -15.81 6.61
N HIS A 90 5.64 -16.64 6.17
CA HIS A 90 5.20 -17.82 6.90
C HIS A 90 5.84 -19.09 6.34
N TYR A 91 6.41 -19.90 7.23
CA TYR A 91 7.09 -21.13 6.90
C TYR A 91 6.55 -22.30 7.71
N TYR A 92 6.61 -23.49 7.13
CA TYR A 92 6.20 -24.74 7.76
C TYR A 92 7.27 -25.82 7.59
N SER A 93 7.55 -26.54 8.68
CA SER A 93 8.40 -27.74 8.66
C SER A 93 7.53 -28.97 8.87
N VAL A 94 7.53 -29.88 7.90
CA VAL A 94 6.84 -31.19 8.01
C VAL A 94 7.55 -32.08 9.02
N ASP A 95 8.88 -32.05 9.03
CA ASP A 95 9.71 -32.93 9.88
C ASP A 95 9.59 -32.55 11.36
N GLU A 96 9.45 -31.25 11.66
CA GLU A 96 9.32 -30.76 13.03
C GLU A 96 7.86 -30.52 13.46
N ASP A 97 6.90 -30.56 12.55
CA ASP A 97 5.50 -30.15 12.74
C ASP A 97 5.39 -28.75 13.39
N LYS A 98 6.10 -27.77 12.80
CA LYS A 98 6.21 -26.41 13.31
C LYS A 98 5.92 -25.35 12.26
N VAL A 99 5.31 -24.27 12.72
CA VAL A 99 5.11 -23.02 11.97
C VAL A 99 6.06 -21.96 12.50
N LEU A 100 6.70 -21.25 11.58
CA LEU A 100 7.57 -20.12 11.85
C LEU A 100 7.09 -18.91 11.03
N THR A 101 7.07 -17.73 11.64
CA THR A 101 6.80 -16.47 10.93
C THR A 101 7.98 -15.54 11.16
N ILE A 102 8.53 -15.00 10.07
CA ILE A 102 9.65 -14.08 10.11
C ILE A 102 9.16 -12.71 9.62
N PRO A 103 9.06 -11.70 10.51
CA PRO A 103 8.71 -10.36 10.11
C PRO A 103 9.94 -9.65 9.52
N THR A 104 9.76 -9.01 8.38
CA THR A 104 10.74 -8.08 7.81
C THR A 104 10.08 -6.74 7.59
N GLN A 105 10.77 -5.66 7.97
CA GLN A 105 10.23 -4.32 7.84
C GLN A 105 11.26 -3.37 7.23
N PHE A 106 10.73 -2.39 6.53
CA PHE A 106 11.51 -1.37 5.91
C PHE A 106 10.85 0.00 6.09
N GLN A 107 11.67 0.97 6.49
CA GLN A 107 11.31 2.38 6.45
C GLN A 107 12.04 3.03 5.28
N MET A 108 11.30 3.42 4.26
CA MET A 108 11.84 4.03 3.05
C MET A 108 11.87 5.54 3.18
N PRO A 109 12.92 6.19 2.65
CA PRO A 109 12.91 7.64 2.50
C PRO A 109 11.84 8.05 1.49
N LYS A 110 11.57 9.36 1.45
CA LYS A 110 10.60 9.94 0.52
C LYS A 110 10.95 9.61 -0.94
N MET A 111 10.06 8.90 -1.64
CA MET A 111 10.20 8.54 -3.06
C MET A 111 8.84 8.27 -3.72
N SER A 112 8.80 8.21 -5.06
CA SER A 112 7.59 7.82 -5.78
C SER A 112 7.27 6.33 -5.61
N PHE A 113 6.00 5.96 -5.82
CA PHE A 113 5.59 4.55 -5.78
C PHE A 113 6.30 3.71 -6.86
N GLU A 114 6.61 4.30 -8.03
CA GLU A 114 7.37 3.63 -9.08
C GLU A 114 8.81 3.33 -8.65
N HIS A 115 9.50 4.31 -8.06
CA HIS A 115 10.85 4.10 -7.51
C HIS A 115 10.82 3.05 -6.39
N PHE A 116 9.79 3.05 -5.55
CA PHE A 116 9.60 2.00 -4.54
C PHE A 116 9.43 0.61 -5.19
N ARG A 117 8.62 0.50 -6.26
CA ARG A 117 8.36 -0.78 -6.92
C ARG A 117 9.56 -1.31 -7.72
N PHE A 118 10.21 -0.45 -8.49
CA PHE A 118 11.21 -0.85 -9.51
C PHE A 118 12.66 -0.56 -9.13
N GLY A 119 12.89 0.16 -8.04
CA GLY A 119 14.22 0.57 -7.63
C GLY A 119 14.56 1.98 -8.10
N CYS A 120 15.58 2.55 -7.46
CA CYS A 120 16.14 3.85 -7.80
C CYS A 120 17.54 4.02 -7.17
N ASP A 121 18.22 5.11 -7.54
CA ASP A 121 19.55 5.41 -7.00
C ASP A 121 19.54 5.93 -5.55
N LEU A 122 18.36 6.10 -4.94
CA LEU A 122 18.28 6.49 -3.53
C LEU A 122 18.87 5.41 -2.64
N LYS A 123 19.70 5.86 -1.69
CA LYS A 123 20.32 4.97 -0.71
C LYS A 123 19.40 4.80 0.48
N VAL A 124 19.07 3.55 0.79
CA VAL A 124 18.27 3.16 1.95
C VAL A 124 19.22 2.65 3.04
N ASP A 125 18.94 3.06 4.27
CA ASP A 125 19.68 2.58 5.44
C ASP A 125 19.29 1.12 5.74
N ARG A 126 20.29 0.25 5.84
CA ARG A 126 20.14 -1.18 6.12
C ARG A 126 20.46 -1.51 7.58
N GLY A 127 20.68 -0.50 8.41
CA GLY A 127 21.19 -0.65 9.76
C GLY A 127 22.72 -0.74 9.81
N ALA A 128 23.27 -0.63 11.01
CA ALA A 128 24.72 -0.68 11.27
C ALA A 128 25.58 0.29 10.42
N GLY A 129 24.97 1.38 9.91
CA GLY A 129 25.63 2.36 9.05
C GLY A 129 25.80 1.94 7.59
N ILE A 130 25.24 0.78 7.19
CA ILE A 130 25.30 0.29 5.82
C ILE A 130 24.16 0.94 5.02
N LYS A 131 24.51 1.58 3.91
CA LYS A 131 23.53 2.16 2.98
C LYS A 131 23.72 1.59 1.59
N THR A 132 22.67 0.98 1.04
CA THR A 132 22.68 0.43 -0.32
C THR A 132 21.61 1.11 -1.17
N ARG A 133 21.78 1.07 -2.50
CA ARG A 133 20.74 1.56 -3.41
C ARG A 133 19.48 0.70 -3.25
N TRP A 134 18.33 1.33 -3.39
CA TRP A 134 17.06 0.62 -3.42
C TRP A 134 16.88 -0.11 -4.74
N LYS A 135 16.78 -1.43 -4.70
CA LYS A 135 16.70 -2.23 -5.94
C LYS A 135 15.28 -2.47 -6.45
N GLY A 136 14.28 -2.04 -5.68
CA GLY A 136 12.89 -2.30 -5.98
C GLY A 136 12.35 -3.45 -5.16
N ILE A 137 11.07 -3.35 -4.81
CA ILE A 137 10.45 -4.24 -3.83
C ILE A 137 10.54 -5.73 -4.23
N SER A 138 10.44 -6.04 -5.51
CA SER A 138 10.50 -7.42 -5.99
C SER A 138 11.89 -8.05 -5.81
N GLU A 139 12.98 -7.34 -6.12
CA GLU A 139 14.33 -7.87 -5.93
C GLU A 139 14.68 -7.99 -4.45
N GLU A 140 14.30 -7.01 -3.65
CA GLU A 140 14.55 -6.97 -2.20
C GLU A 140 13.82 -8.10 -1.49
N LEU A 141 12.57 -8.36 -1.87
CA LEU A 141 11.80 -9.49 -1.37
C LEU A 141 12.36 -10.82 -1.86
N GLY A 142 12.77 -10.93 -3.13
CA GLY A 142 13.40 -12.14 -3.65
C GLY A 142 14.59 -12.57 -2.79
N ALA A 143 15.50 -11.63 -2.49
CA ALA A 143 16.67 -11.90 -1.66
C ALA A 143 16.31 -12.38 -0.23
N ILE A 144 15.30 -11.78 0.39
CA ILE A 144 14.85 -12.18 1.73
C ILE A 144 14.18 -13.56 1.73
N LEU A 145 13.40 -13.83 0.69
CA LEU A 145 12.56 -15.04 0.62
C LEU A 145 13.38 -16.27 0.19
N GLU A 146 14.52 -16.08 -0.47
CA GLU A 146 15.48 -17.15 -0.80
C GLU A 146 16.20 -17.72 0.44
N GLU A 147 16.39 -16.92 1.49
CA GLU A 147 17.03 -17.34 2.75
C GLU A 147 16.06 -18.08 3.70
N ALA A 148 15.32 -19.07 3.18
CA ALA A 148 14.42 -19.86 4.02
C ALA A 148 15.19 -20.57 5.16
N PRO A 149 14.67 -20.56 6.40
CA PRO A 149 15.28 -21.28 7.50
C PRO A 149 15.46 -22.77 7.19
N GLN A 150 16.58 -23.34 7.62
CA GLN A 150 16.88 -24.74 7.36
C GLN A 150 15.77 -25.66 7.92
N GLY A 151 15.29 -26.58 7.08
CA GLY A 151 14.21 -27.52 7.46
C GLY A 151 12.79 -26.95 7.35
N PHE A 152 12.65 -25.69 6.92
CA PHE A 152 11.37 -25.04 6.72
C PHE A 152 11.12 -24.75 5.23
N LYS A 153 9.86 -24.90 4.80
CA LYS A 153 9.40 -24.47 3.48
C LYS A 153 8.50 -23.26 3.62
N ARG A 154 8.73 -22.25 2.79
CA ARG A 154 7.86 -21.07 2.72
C ARG A 154 6.48 -21.49 2.21
N VAL A 155 5.44 -21.05 2.90
CA VAL A 155 4.04 -21.33 2.55
C VAL A 155 3.40 -20.13 1.88
N ARG A 156 3.58 -18.94 2.46
CA ARG A 156 3.03 -17.68 1.93
C ARG A 156 3.74 -16.47 2.52
N SER A 157 3.60 -15.31 1.90
CA SER A 157 4.10 -14.04 2.44
C SER A 157 3.01 -12.95 2.39
N ASP A 158 2.67 -12.40 3.55
CA ASP A 158 1.64 -11.37 3.70
C ASP A 158 2.31 -10.00 3.89
N ALA A 159 1.94 -9.01 3.08
CA ALA A 159 2.57 -7.70 3.05
C ALA A 159 1.62 -6.58 3.49
N LEU A 160 2.18 -5.54 4.11
CA LEU A 160 1.54 -4.30 4.51
C LEU A 160 2.37 -3.12 3.99
N LEU A 161 1.75 -2.27 3.17
CA LEU A 161 2.29 -0.97 2.78
C LEU A 161 1.49 0.13 3.47
N ARG A 162 2.18 1.08 4.10
CA ARG A 162 1.58 2.20 4.83
C ARG A 162 2.26 3.51 4.47
N VAL A 163 1.48 4.58 4.39
CA VAL A 163 1.97 5.97 4.31
C VAL A 163 1.21 6.86 5.28
N GLU A 164 1.87 7.92 5.73
CA GLU A 164 1.26 9.02 6.47
C GLU A 164 1.26 10.26 5.58
N THR A 165 0.09 10.72 5.15
CA THR A 165 0.01 11.76 4.12
C THR A 165 -1.28 12.57 4.18
N ALA A 166 -1.25 13.77 3.60
CA ALA A 166 -2.45 14.57 3.37
C ALA A 166 -2.94 14.38 1.92
N PHE A 167 -4.20 14.72 1.66
CA PHE A 167 -4.73 14.73 0.30
C PHE A 167 -4.23 15.96 -0.46
N ASN A 168 -4.11 15.87 -1.79
CA ASN A 168 -3.64 17.01 -2.58
C ASN A 168 -4.58 18.21 -2.47
N ASN A 169 -5.88 17.96 -2.37
CA ASN A 169 -6.92 18.98 -2.26
C ASN A 169 -8.24 18.39 -1.72
N VAL A 170 -9.23 19.26 -1.53
CA VAL A 170 -10.55 18.88 -1.01
C VAL A 170 -11.33 17.96 -1.95
N SER A 171 -11.18 18.14 -3.26
CA SER A 171 -11.86 17.28 -4.26
C SER A 171 -11.36 15.84 -4.14
N ASP A 172 -10.05 15.65 -4.00
CA ASP A 172 -9.44 14.33 -3.88
C ASP A 172 -9.85 13.63 -2.58
N TYR A 173 -9.92 14.38 -1.48
CA TYR A 173 -10.44 13.87 -0.21
C TYR A 173 -11.92 13.42 -0.32
N LEU A 174 -12.76 14.22 -0.97
CA LEU A 174 -14.18 13.88 -1.15
C LEU A 174 -14.35 12.68 -2.08
N TYR A 175 -13.56 12.61 -3.16
CA TYR A 175 -13.52 11.45 -4.05
C TYR A 175 -13.11 10.19 -3.29
N PHE A 176 -12.05 10.25 -2.50
CA PHE A 176 -11.61 9.13 -1.66
C PHE A 176 -12.73 8.63 -0.75
N LYS A 177 -13.43 9.54 -0.06
CA LYS A 177 -14.56 9.15 0.81
C LYS A 177 -15.68 8.44 0.05
N GLN A 178 -15.99 8.91 -1.15
CA GLN A 178 -17.01 8.29 -2.00
C GLN A 178 -16.56 6.92 -2.50
N ALA A 179 -15.34 6.81 -3.03
CA ALA A 179 -14.78 5.56 -3.53
C ALA A 179 -14.68 4.50 -2.41
N LYS A 180 -14.26 4.91 -1.20
CA LYS A 180 -14.23 4.04 -0.02
C LYS A 180 -15.62 3.54 0.37
N LEU A 181 -16.63 4.41 0.34
CA LEU A 181 -18.02 4.02 0.62
C LEU A 181 -18.53 2.99 -0.40
N LEU A 182 -18.31 3.24 -1.70
CA LEU A 182 -18.73 2.33 -2.77
C LEU A 182 -18.06 0.96 -2.67
N ARG A 183 -16.76 0.95 -2.39
CA ARG A 183 -16.00 -0.29 -2.20
C ARG A 183 -16.52 -1.10 -1.01
N ASN A 184 -16.83 -0.46 0.11
CA ASN A 184 -17.43 -1.13 1.27
C ASN A 184 -18.84 -1.68 0.99
N GLN A 185 -19.52 -1.17 -0.02
CA GLN A 185 -20.82 -1.65 -0.49
C GLN A 185 -20.71 -2.72 -1.58
N GLY A 186 -19.49 -3.14 -1.96
CA GLY A 186 -19.26 -4.12 -3.02
C GLY A 186 -19.50 -3.58 -4.44
N VAL A 187 -19.62 -2.26 -4.60
CA VAL A 187 -19.73 -1.61 -5.91
C VAL A 187 -18.32 -1.18 -6.31
N ALA A 188 -17.77 -1.76 -7.38
CA ALA A 188 -16.44 -1.43 -7.88
C ALA A 188 -16.30 0.08 -8.09
N ALA A 189 -15.29 0.69 -7.45
CA ALA A 189 -14.97 2.12 -7.51
C ALA A 189 -14.02 2.46 -8.67
#